data_AF-A0A656YUZ7-F1
#
_entry.id   AF-A0A656YUZ7-F1
#
_cell.length_a   1.000
_cell.length_b   1.000
_cell.length_c   1.000
_cell.angle_alpha   90.00
_cell.angle_beta   90.00
_cell.angle_gamma   90.00
#
_symmetry.space_group_name_H-M   'P 1'
#
loop_
_entity.id
_entity.type
_entity.pdbx_description
1 polymer ?
#
loop_
_entity_poly.entity_id
_entity_poly.type
_entity_poly.pdbx_seq_one_letter_code
_entity_poly.pdbx_strand_id
1 'polypeptide(L)'
;MDGAEIQSYVAKTRGANTHSSKASLFSKLVESLFGGEVDVALAPDVFPELEEHLIAEKGTLAVKKKEDTPEPNLIIEFRTTKLDPLRSGEIIERAKDQLRRFAYAIWRERQPELRCLLTASDGVHNFVYRPSLKGDLDSVDLEGVSPFTIDKKLREIIDLEEISRQDFSRGDPERVCKWLERIIFGRLSDG
;
A
#
# COMPACT_ATOMS: atom_id res chain seq x y z
N MET A 1 19.93 15.95 -2.60
CA MET A 1 19.74 15.96 -1.14
C MET A 1 19.10 14.66 -0.68
N ASP A 2 18.16 14.20 -1.49
CA ASP A 2 17.32 13.00 -1.47
C ASP A 2 18.08 11.70 -1.18
N GLY A 3 19.34 11.60 -1.65
CA GLY A 3 20.12 10.38 -1.52
C GLY A 3 20.48 9.97 -0.09
N ALA A 4 20.82 10.95 0.75
CA ALA A 4 21.14 10.70 2.16
C ALA A 4 19.88 10.33 2.96
N GLU A 5 18.73 10.90 2.59
CA GLU A 5 17.45 10.66 3.26
C GLU A 5 16.95 9.24 3.03
N ILE A 6 16.99 8.77 1.78
CA ILE A 6 16.60 7.40 1.42
C ILE A 6 17.52 6.38 2.09
N GLN A 7 18.83 6.62 2.11
CA GLN A 7 19.77 5.74 2.81
C GLN A 7 19.52 5.71 4.32
N SER A 8 19.28 6.88 4.93
CA SER A 8 18.92 6.99 6.35
C SER A 8 17.63 6.25 6.67
N TYR A 9 16.62 6.39 5.81
CA TYR A 9 15.35 5.68 5.91
C TYR A 9 15.56 4.17 5.86
N VAL A 10 16.27 3.64 4.85
CA VAL A 10 16.52 2.19 4.74
C VAL A 10 17.26 1.66 5.97
N ALA A 11 18.24 2.38 6.48
CA ALA A 11 18.98 1.99 7.68
C ALA A 11 18.07 1.92 8.92
N LYS A 12 17.24 2.94 9.15
CA LYS A 12 16.30 2.99 10.28
C LYS A 12 15.21 1.93 10.16
N THR A 13 14.64 1.76 8.97
CA THR A 13 13.54 0.82 8.71
C THR A 13 13.96 -0.64 8.87
N ARG A 14 15.21 -0.98 8.60
CA ARG A 14 15.77 -2.32 8.89
C ARG A 14 15.76 -2.66 10.39
N GLY A 15 15.85 -1.66 11.27
CA GLY A 15 15.76 -1.82 12.72
C GLY A 15 14.34 -1.75 13.28
N ALA A 16 13.36 -1.32 12.47
CA ALA A 16 11.96 -1.19 12.91
C ALA A 16 11.24 -2.55 12.88
N ASN A 17 10.67 -2.95 14.01
CA ASN A 17 10.03 -4.26 14.21
C ASN A 17 8.50 -4.20 14.37
N THR A 18 7.89 -3.03 14.22
CA THR A 18 6.43 -2.85 14.29
C THR A 18 5.90 -2.22 12.99
N HIS A 19 4.61 -2.46 12.70
CA HIS A 19 3.90 -1.85 11.57
C HIS A 19 3.95 -0.31 11.68
N SER A 20 3.61 0.22 12.86
CA SER A 20 3.54 1.67 13.11
C SER A 20 4.88 2.37 13.01
N SER A 21 5.97 1.76 13.47
CA SER A 21 7.30 2.37 13.33
C SER A 21 7.73 2.46 11.87
N LYS A 22 7.43 1.45 11.05
CA LYS A 22 7.72 1.49 9.61
C LYS A 22 6.87 2.53 8.88
N ALA A 23 5.57 2.58 9.19
CA ALA A 23 4.67 3.61 8.68
C ALA A 23 5.15 5.02 9.04
N SER A 24 5.51 5.26 10.31
CA SER A 24 6.03 6.57 10.76
C SER A 24 7.33 6.96 10.04
N LEU A 25 8.25 6.01 9.82
CA LEU A 25 9.48 6.26 9.07
C LEU A 25 9.18 6.60 7.60
N PHE A 26 8.22 5.92 6.98
CA PHE A 26 7.84 6.18 5.59
C PHE A 26 7.16 7.53 5.44
N SER A 27 6.24 7.88 6.36
CA SER A 27 5.60 9.20 6.40
C SER A 27 6.64 10.32 6.46
N LYS A 28 7.65 10.18 7.32
CA LYS A 28 8.75 11.16 7.42
C LYS A 28 9.60 11.23 6.15
N LEU A 29 9.82 10.09 5.48
CA LEU A 29 10.52 10.07 4.20
C LEU A 29 9.73 10.85 3.13
N VAL A 30 8.44 10.57 2.98
CA VAL A 30 7.58 11.25 2.01
C VAL A 30 7.49 12.75 2.31
N GLU A 31 7.32 13.13 3.57
CA GLU A 31 7.31 14.54 4.00
C GLU A 31 8.64 15.25 3.70
N SER A 32 9.77 14.56 3.91
CA SER A 32 11.10 15.11 3.61
C SER A 32 11.32 15.33 2.11
N LEU A 33 10.88 14.37 1.28
CA LEU A 33 11.08 14.40 -0.17
C LEU A 33 10.09 15.31 -0.90
N PHE A 34 8.83 15.34 -0.47
CA PHE A 34 7.71 15.96 -1.19
C PHE A 34 6.90 16.93 -0.32
N GLY A 35 7.53 17.47 0.73
CA GLY A 35 6.89 18.32 1.73
C GLY A 35 6.09 19.46 1.08
N GLY A 36 4.81 19.57 1.46
CA GLY A 36 3.92 20.60 0.93
C GLY A 36 3.11 20.20 -0.30
N GLU A 37 3.47 19.11 -0.99
CA GLU A 37 2.74 18.64 -2.19
C GLU A 37 1.88 17.39 -1.91
N VAL A 38 2.28 16.61 -0.90
CA VAL A 38 1.66 15.33 -0.54
C VAL A 38 1.10 15.41 0.88
N ASP A 39 -0.05 14.79 1.08
CA ASP A 39 -0.66 14.53 2.38
C ASP A 39 -0.55 13.04 2.70
N VAL A 40 -0.03 12.73 3.88
CA VAL A 40 0.14 11.37 4.39
C VAL A 40 -0.63 11.26 5.69
N ALA A 41 -1.66 10.43 5.69
CA ALA A 41 -2.52 10.20 6.83
C ALA A 41 -2.58 8.69 7.14
N LEU A 42 -3.14 8.34 8.31
CA LEU A 42 -3.52 6.95 8.53
C LEU A 42 -4.64 6.61 7.55
N ALA A 43 -4.59 5.39 7.00
CA ALA A 43 -5.63 4.92 6.10
C ALA A 43 -7.06 5.04 6.68
N PRO A 44 -7.35 4.70 7.96
CA PRO A 44 -8.69 4.88 8.53
C PRO A 44 -9.15 6.34 8.61
N ASP A 45 -8.24 7.31 8.74
CA ASP A 45 -8.62 8.73 8.77
C ASP A 45 -9.15 9.21 7.39
N VAL A 46 -8.76 8.53 6.32
CA VAL A 46 -9.18 8.83 4.93
C VAL A 46 -10.31 7.90 4.47
N PHE A 47 -10.23 6.64 4.88
CA PHE A 47 -11.15 5.55 4.57
C PHE A 47 -11.63 4.90 5.88
N PRO A 48 -12.59 5.51 6.60
CA PRO A 48 -13.06 4.98 7.88
C PRO A 48 -13.57 3.54 7.80
N GLU A 49 -14.09 3.14 6.64
CA GLU A 49 -14.50 1.77 6.35
C GLU A 49 -13.38 0.72 6.48
N LEU A 50 -12.11 1.15 6.51
CA LEU A 50 -10.98 0.24 6.69
C LEU A 50 -10.79 -0.21 8.14
N GLU A 51 -11.31 0.52 9.14
CA GLU A 51 -11.01 0.27 10.57
C GLU A 51 -11.16 -1.20 10.97
N GLU A 52 -12.27 -1.84 10.56
CA GLU A 52 -12.58 -3.24 10.88
C GLU A 52 -11.70 -4.25 10.14
N HIS A 53 -11.00 -3.80 9.10
CA HIS A 53 -10.17 -4.63 8.24
C HIS A 53 -8.67 -4.46 8.52
N LEU A 54 -8.24 -3.50 9.33
CA LEU A 54 -6.81 -3.23 9.59
C LEU A 54 -6.19 -4.30 10.49
N ILE A 55 -5.02 -4.81 10.08
CA ILE A 55 -4.20 -5.67 10.95
C ILE A 55 -3.56 -4.85 12.08
N ALA A 56 -3.22 -3.59 11.80
CA ALA A 56 -2.72 -2.64 12.79
C ALA A 56 -3.20 -1.23 12.41
N GLU A 57 -4.05 -0.62 13.24
CA GLU A 57 -4.66 0.69 12.99
C GLU A 57 -3.66 1.77 12.57
N LYS A 58 -2.47 1.79 13.20
CA LYS A 58 -1.39 2.76 12.93
C LYS A 58 -0.37 2.27 11.91
N GLY A 59 -0.59 1.12 11.29
CA GLY A 59 0.34 0.42 10.41
C GLY A 59 0.07 0.63 8.92
N THR A 60 -1.04 1.27 8.58
CA THR A 60 -1.49 1.45 7.19
C THR A 60 -1.64 2.93 6.90
N LEU A 61 -1.06 3.39 5.80
CA LEU A 61 -1.07 4.79 5.40
C LEU A 61 -1.92 4.99 4.16
N ALA A 62 -2.56 6.15 4.06
CA ALA A 62 -3.08 6.69 2.81
C ALA A 62 -2.21 7.89 2.41
N VAL A 63 -1.76 7.90 1.17
CA VAL A 63 -0.96 8.96 0.57
C VAL A 63 -1.75 9.56 -0.59
N LYS A 64 -1.95 10.87 -0.56
CA LYS A 64 -2.67 11.63 -1.59
C LYS A 64 -1.94 12.93 -1.91
N LYS A 65 -2.16 13.50 -3.09
CA LYS A 65 -1.74 14.89 -3.37
C LYS A 65 -2.59 15.86 -2.54
N LYS A 66 -2.01 17.01 -2.18
CA LYS A 66 -2.77 18.09 -1.55
C LYS A 66 -3.67 18.83 -2.53
N GLU A 67 -3.33 18.85 -3.82
CA GLU A 67 -4.18 19.42 -4.86
C GLU A 67 -5.36 18.48 -5.17
N ASP A 68 -6.53 19.08 -5.36
CA ASP A 68 -7.85 18.44 -5.54
C ASP A 68 -7.96 17.74 -6.91
N THR A 69 -7.04 16.81 -7.16
CA THR A 69 -6.87 16.09 -8.43
C THR A 69 -7.50 14.69 -8.34
N PRO A 70 -8.13 14.20 -9.43
CA PRO A 70 -8.80 12.89 -9.49
C PRO A 70 -7.82 11.72 -9.62
N GLU A 71 -6.60 11.88 -9.12
CA GLU A 71 -5.52 10.91 -9.24
C GLU A 71 -5.63 9.80 -8.19
N PRO A 72 -5.01 8.63 -8.46
CA PRO A 72 -5.19 7.51 -7.57
C PRO A 72 -4.57 7.75 -6.20
N ASN A 73 -5.34 7.49 -5.15
CA ASN A 73 -4.80 7.42 -3.79
C ASN A 73 -3.88 6.21 -3.68
N LEU A 74 -2.84 6.30 -2.85
CA LEU A 74 -1.97 5.18 -2.55
C LEU A 74 -2.22 4.71 -1.12
N ILE A 75 -2.71 3.49 -0.95
CA ILE A 75 -2.84 2.85 0.36
C ILE A 75 -1.66 1.91 0.55
N ILE A 76 -0.96 2.02 1.68
CA ILE A 76 0.26 1.26 1.97
C ILE A 76 0.08 0.46 3.24
N GLU A 77 0.10 -0.86 3.12
CA GLU A 77 0.15 -1.81 4.23
C GLU A 77 1.60 -2.14 4.57
N PHE A 78 2.05 -1.78 5.77
CA PHE A 78 3.38 -2.18 6.23
C PHE A 78 3.35 -3.58 6.83
N ARG A 79 4.40 -4.36 6.63
CA ARG A 79 4.57 -5.72 7.17
C ARG A 79 5.79 -5.74 8.08
N THR A 80 5.69 -6.43 9.20
CA THR A 80 6.87 -6.65 10.08
C THR A 80 7.81 -7.68 9.48
N THR A 81 7.26 -8.75 8.89
CA THR A 81 8.00 -9.77 8.15
C THR A 81 8.57 -9.21 6.85
N LYS A 82 9.77 -9.68 6.46
CA LYS A 82 10.40 -9.29 5.19
C LYS A 82 9.58 -9.78 4.00
N LEU A 83 9.39 -8.92 3.01
CA LEU A 83 8.76 -9.24 1.74
C LEU A 83 9.82 -9.59 0.70
N ASP A 84 10.46 -10.77 0.86
CA ASP A 84 11.44 -11.29 -0.10
C ASP A 84 10.75 -12.23 -1.13
N PRO A 85 10.57 -11.81 -2.39
CA PRO A 85 9.84 -12.61 -3.36
C PRO A 85 10.57 -13.87 -3.81
N LEU A 86 11.87 -13.99 -3.53
CA LEU A 86 12.59 -15.24 -3.80
C LEU A 86 12.35 -16.30 -2.72
N ARG A 87 11.80 -15.91 -1.56
CA ARG A 87 11.74 -16.77 -0.36
C ARG A 87 10.39 -16.78 0.34
N SER A 88 9.42 -15.98 -0.13
CA SER A 88 8.27 -15.62 0.70
C SER A 88 6.97 -15.49 -0.09
N GLY A 89 6.70 -16.43 -1.01
CA GLY A 89 5.45 -16.45 -1.79
C GLY A 89 4.19 -16.44 -0.92
N GLU A 90 4.16 -17.24 0.15
CA GLU A 90 3.03 -17.25 1.09
C GLU A 90 2.85 -15.92 1.83
N ILE A 91 3.96 -15.27 2.23
CA ILE A 91 3.90 -13.97 2.92
C ILE A 91 3.38 -12.88 1.97
N ILE A 92 3.79 -12.92 0.70
CA ILE A 92 3.29 -12.02 -0.34
C ILE A 92 1.80 -12.26 -0.58
N GLU A 93 1.34 -13.51 -0.67
CA GLU A 93 -0.09 -13.79 -0.82
C GLU A 93 -0.89 -13.34 0.40
N ARG A 94 -0.39 -13.53 1.63
CA ARG A 94 -1.04 -12.98 2.84
C ARG A 94 -1.09 -11.46 2.83
N ALA A 95 -0.06 -10.79 2.29
CA ALA A 95 -0.10 -9.34 2.12
C ALA A 95 -1.13 -8.93 1.07
N LYS A 96 -1.22 -9.66 -0.05
CA LYS A 96 -2.23 -9.44 -1.09
C LYS A 96 -3.65 -9.68 -0.56
N ASP A 97 -3.88 -10.68 0.29
CA ASP A 97 -5.18 -10.90 0.92
C ASP A 97 -5.62 -9.69 1.74
N GLN A 98 -4.69 -9.11 2.50
CA GLN A 98 -4.96 -7.88 3.24
C GLN A 98 -5.33 -6.71 2.31
N LEU A 99 -4.61 -6.55 1.20
CA LEU A 99 -4.92 -5.52 0.20
C LEU A 99 -6.29 -5.76 -0.46
N ARG A 100 -6.68 -7.03 -0.72
CA ARG A 100 -8.02 -7.35 -1.24
C ARG A 100 -9.13 -6.98 -0.26
N ARG A 101 -8.92 -7.17 1.04
CA ARG A 101 -9.87 -6.72 2.06
C ARG A 101 -10.04 -5.21 2.03
N PHE A 102 -8.96 -4.45 1.87
CA PHE A 102 -9.04 -3.00 1.71
C PHE A 102 -9.81 -2.58 0.47
N ALA A 103 -9.50 -3.18 -0.69
CA ALA A 103 -10.23 -2.94 -1.93
C ALA A 103 -11.73 -3.24 -1.77
N TYR A 104 -12.06 -4.38 -1.17
CA TYR A 104 -13.44 -4.79 -0.92
C TYR A 104 -14.19 -3.79 -0.05
N ALA A 105 -13.63 -3.44 1.12
CA ALA A 105 -14.26 -2.52 2.07
C ALA A 105 -14.53 -1.15 1.43
N ILE A 106 -13.53 -0.60 0.76
CA ILE A 106 -13.65 0.69 0.06
C ILE A 106 -14.68 0.62 -1.07
N TRP A 107 -14.63 -0.41 -1.93
CA TRP A 107 -15.54 -0.48 -3.07
C TRP A 107 -16.98 -0.78 -2.69
N ARG A 108 -17.22 -1.49 -1.57
CA ARG A 108 -18.56 -1.68 -1.01
C ARG A 108 -19.18 -0.37 -0.57
N GLU A 109 -18.43 0.45 0.16
CA GLU A 109 -18.95 1.70 0.74
C GLU A 109 -18.93 2.88 -0.24
N ARG A 110 -17.94 2.94 -1.14
CA ARG A 110 -17.68 4.11 -2.00
C ARG A 110 -17.83 3.84 -3.51
N GLN A 111 -18.37 2.68 -3.89
CA GLN A 111 -18.50 2.18 -5.27
C GLN A 111 -17.14 1.85 -5.95
N PRO A 112 -17.12 0.94 -6.96
CA PRO A 112 -15.89 0.36 -7.53
C PRO A 112 -15.00 1.31 -8.36
N GLU A 113 -15.37 2.58 -8.51
CA GLU A 113 -14.63 3.56 -9.32
C GLU A 113 -13.42 4.18 -8.61
N LEU A 114 -13.20 3.88 -7.32
CA LEU A 114 -12.07 4.45 -6.61
C LEU A 114 -10.75 3.97 -7.23
N ARG A 115 -10.09 4.92 -7.91
CA ARG A 115 -8.73 4.77 -8.41
C ARG A 115 -7.83 4.75 -7.18
N CYS A 116 -7.49 3.57 -6.69
CA CYS A 116 -6.54 3.42 -5.60
C CYS A 116 -5.48 2.41 -6.00
N LEU A 117 -4.22 2.77 -5.77
CA LEU A 117 -3.12 1.83 -5.80
C LEU A 117 -2.94 1.26 -4.40
N LEU A 118 -2.63 -0.03 -4.34
CA LEU A 118 -2.47 -0.76 -3.09
C LEU A 118 -1.03 -1.23 -3.00
N THR A 119 -0.36 -0.94 -1.89
CA THR A 119 1.05 -1.27 -1.70
C THR A 119 1.23 -2.20 -0.53
N ALA A 120 1.86 -3.35 -0.76
CA ALA A 120 2.44 -4.16 0.30
C ALA A 120 3.91 -3.74 0.49
N SER A 121 4.28 -3.35 1.71
CA SER A 121 5.63 -2.87 2.01
C SER A 121 6.19 -3.52 3.29
N ASP A 122 7.44 -3.96 3.29
CA ASP A 122 8.16 -4.19 4.56
C ASP A 122 8.99 -2.96 4.99
N GLY A 123 8.75 -1.84 4.32
CA GLY A 123 9.50 -0.60 4.40
C GLY A 123 10.76 -0.56 3.52
N VAL A 124 11.23 -1.68 2.97
CA VAL A 124 12.38 -1.72 2.05
C VAL A 124 11.97 -2.25 0.69
N HIS A 125 11.23 -3.35 0.67
CA HIS A 125 10.63 -3.95 -0.50
C HIS A 125 9.18 -3.49 -0.59
N ASN A 126 8.83 -2.90 -1.72
CA ASN A 126 7.51 -2.34 -1.98
C ASN A 126 6.95 -2.99 -3.24
N PHE A 127 5.71 -3.47 -3.16
CA PHE A 127 4.96 -4.07 -4.25
C PHE A 127 3.68 -3.29 -4.43
N VAL A 128 3.50 -2.70 -5.60
CA VAL A 128 2.38 -1.83 -5.92
C VAL A 128 1.46 -2.56 -6.87
N TYR A 129 0.19 -2.60 -6.48
CA TYR A 129 -0.86 -3.31 -7.18
C TYR A 129 -1.95 -2.36 -7.63
N ARG A 130 -2.48 -2.61 -8.83
CA ARG A 130 -3.74 -2.06 -9.28
C ARG A 130 -4.83 -3.10 -9.03
N PRO A 131 -5.79 -2.81 -8.14
CA PRO A 131 -6.93 -3.70 -7.93
C PRO A 131 -7.90 -3.61 -9.11
N SER A 132 -8.49 -4.75 -9.49
CA SER A 132 -9.59 -4.80 -10.46
C SER A 132 -10.65 -5.82 -10.02
N LEU A 133 -11.91 -5.49 -10.30
CA LEU A 133 -13.05 -6.35 -10.00
C LEU A 133 -13.31 -7.30 -11.19
N LYS A 134 -13.31 -8.61 -10.91
CA LYS A 134 -13.61 -9.68 -11.89
C LYS A 134 -15.02 -10.25 -11.76
N GLY A 135 -15.73 -9.93 -10.68
CA GLY A 135 -17.06 -10.44 -10.39
C GLY A 135 -17.94 -9.35 -9.81
N ASP A 136 -18.90 -9.75 -8.99
CA ASP A 136 -19.80 -8.84 -8.29
C ASP A 136 -19.42 -8.77 -6.80
N LEU A 137 -19.34 -7.57 -6.24
CA LEU A 137 -19.06 -7.37 -4.82
C LEU A 137 -20.18 -7.93 -3.94
N ASP A 138 -21.42 -7.86 -4.43
CA ASP A 138 -22.61 -8.30 -3.70
C ASP A 138 -22.76 -9.83 -3.71
N SER A 139 -22.02 -10.53 -4.58
CA SER A 139 -21.99 -12.00 -4.61
C SER A 139 -21.24 -12.61 -3.43
N VAL A 140 -20.54 -11.80 -2.64
CA VAL A 140 -19.71 -12.25 -1.54
C VAL A 140 -20.37 -11.94 -0.20
N ASP A 141 -21.09 -12.92 0.32
CA ASP A 141 -21.54 -12.92 1.71
C ASP A 141 -20.36 -13.24 2.65
N LEU A 142 -20.01 -12.29 3.51
CA LEU A 142 -18.94 -12.38 4.49
C LEU A 142 -19.47 -12.60 5.92
N GLU A 143 -20.79 -12.62 6.12
CA GLU A 143 -21.38 -12.69 7.46
C GLU A 143 -21.13 -14.07 8.11
N GLY A 144 -20.55 -14.07 9.31
CA GLY A 144 -20.22 -15.30 10.04
C GLY A 144 -19.16 -16.20 9.38
N VAL A 145 -18.45 -15.70 8.36
CA VAL A 145 -17.46 -16.46 7.58
C VAL A 145 -16.07 -16.34 8.19
N SER A 146 -15.32 -17.46 8.23
CA SER A 146 -13.94 -17.45 8.76
C SER A 146 -13.01 -16.57 7.91
N PRO A 147 -11.99 -15.90 8.50
CA PRO A 147 -11.06 -15.04 7.75
C PRO A 147 -10.41 -15.73 6.53
N PHE A 148 -10.08 -17.01 6.65
CA PHE A 148 -9.51 -17.79 5.56
C PHE A 148 -10.48 -17.96 4.38
N THR A 149 -11.75 -18.18 4.68
CA THR A 149 -12.80 -18.29 3.66
C THR A 149 -13.07 -16.94 3.02
N ILE A 150 -13.03 -15.85 3.79
CA ILE A 150 -13.11 -14.47 3.26
C ILE A 150 -11.99 -14.27 2.23
N ASP A 151 -10.74 -14.57 2.59
CA ASP A 151 -9.59 -14.39 1.69
C ASP A 151 -9.76 -15.19 0.40
N LYS A 152 -10.22 -16.44 0.51
CA LYS A 152 -10.50 -17.28 -0.66
C LYS A 152 -11.55 -16.66 -1.58
N LYS A 153 -12.69 -16.21 -1.03
CA LYS A 153 -13.76 -15.58 -1.83
C LYS A 153 -13.27 -14.29 -2.48
N LEU A 154 -12.55 -13.43 -1.75
CA LEU A 154 -12.02 -12.19 -2.27
C LEU A 154 -10.99 -12.40 -3.39
N ARG A 155 -10.19 -13.47 -3.35
CA ARG A 155 -9.28 -13.82 -4.46
C ARG A 155 -9.99 -14.13 -5.77
N GLU A 156 -11.21 -14.65 -5.70
CA GLU A 156 -11.99 -15.03 -6.89
C GLU A 156 -12.59 -13.79 -7.59
N ILE A 157 -12.93 -12.75 -6.82
CA ILE A 157 -13.60 -11.55 -7.34
C ILE A 157 -12.69 -10.32 -7.47
N ILE A 158 -11.58 -10.23 -6.72
CA ILE A 158 -10.65 -9.09 -6.73
C ILE A 158 -9.27 -9.56 -7.18
N ASP A 159 -8.86 -9.08 -8.34
CA ASP A 159 -7.52 -9.29 -8.85
C ASP A 159 -6.60 -8.13 -8.47
N LEU A 160 -5.32 -8.44 -8.28
CA LEU A 160 -4.28 -7.47 -7.96
C LEU A 160 -3.18 -7.59 -9.04
N GLU A 161 -3.25 -6.73 -10.04
CA GLU A 161 -2.22 -6.61 -11.07
C GLU A 161 -1.00 -5.94 -10.44
N GLU A 162 0.16 -6.62 -10.41
CA GLU A 162 1.41 -5.97 -10.01
C GLU A 162 1.83 -5.01 -11.12
N ILE A 163 1.80 -3.71 -10.82
CA ILE A 163 2.16 -2.66 -11.77
C ILE A 163 3.56 -2.11 -11.55
N SER A 164 4.09 -2.28 -10.33
CA SER A 164 5.43 -1.83 -10.00
C SER A 164 5.98 -2.51 -8.76
N ARG A 165 7.29 -2.61 -8.68
CA ARG A 165 8.01 -3.12 -7.52
C ARG A 165 9.34 -2.40 -7.38
N GLN A 166 9.69 -2.05 -6.14
CA GLN A 166 10.95 -1.39 -5.85
C GLN A 166 11.58 -1.91 -4.55
N ASP A 167 12.88 -2.23 -4.62
CA ASP A 167 13.74 -2.52 -3.47
C ASP A 167 14.58 -1.28 -3.19
N PHE A 168 14.31 -0.62 -2.05
CA PHE A 168 14.98 0.62 -1.66
C PHE A 168 16.42 0.38 -1.22
N SER A 169 16.80 -0.86 -0.93
CA SER A 169 18.15 -1.20 -0.48
C SER A 169 19.15 -1.49 -1.61
N ARG A 170 18.66 -1.73 -2.82
CA ARG A 170 19.49 -2.05 -3.99
C ARG A 170 19.46 -0.96 -5.07
N GLY A 171 18.60 0.03 -4.92
CA GLY A 171 18.45 1.13 -5.87
C GLY A 171 19.44 2.28 -5.60
N ASP A 172 19.84 2.94 -6.67
CA ASP A 172 20.35 4.30 -6.59
C ASP A 172 19.25 5.20 -5.98
N PRO A 173 19.53 6.00 -4.94
CA PRO A 173 18.51 6.79 -4.29
C PRO A 173 17.72 7.72 -5.22
N GLU A 174 18.34 8.25 -6.27
CA GLU A 174 17.63 9.07 -7.26
C GLU A 174 16.53 8.25 -7.97
N ARG A 175 16.79 6.97 -8.26
CA ARG A 175 15.79 6.06 -8.84
C ARG A 175 14.65 5.77 -7.86
N VAL A 176 14.95 5.63 -6.57
CA VAL A 176 13.92 5.44 -5.54
C VAL A 176 13.05 6.70 -5.40
N CYS A 177 13.65 7.88 -5.43
CA CYS A 177 12.93 9.16 -5.41
C CYS A 177 12.00 9.28 -6.62
N LYS A 178 12.51 9.08 -7.84
CA LYS A 178 11.70 9.08 -9.08
C LYS A 178 10.61 8.02 -9.09
N TRP A 179 10.87 6.85 -8.50
CA TRP A 179 9.86 5.81 -8.36
C TRP A 179 8.74 6.22 -7.41
N LEU A 180 9.06 6.79 -6.25
CA LEU A 180 8.09 7.35 -5.31
C LEU A 180 7.26 8.47 -5.97
N GLU A 181 7.92 9.37 -6.69
CA GLU A 181 7.25 10.42 -7.45
C GLU A 181 6.26 9.83 -8.47
N ARG A 182 6.66 8.80 -9.22
CA ARG A 182 5.77 8.14 -10.20
C ARG A 182 4.54 7.51 -9.58
N ILE A 183 4.69 6.79 -8.46
CA ILE A 183 3.56 6.10 -7.83
C ILE A 183 2.63 7.04 -7.06
N ILE A 184 3.18 8.08 -6.41
CA ILE A 184 2.39 9.04 -5.63
C ILE A 184 1.69 10.01 -6.57
N PHE A 185 2.38 10.43 -7.63
CA PHE A 185 1.88 11.44 -8.56
C PHE A 185 1.26 10.88 -9.84
N GLY A 186 0.89 9.60 -9.86
CA GLY A 186 0.09 9.02 -10.95
C GLY A 186 0.78 8.97 -12.32
N ARG A 187 2.08 9.30 -12.41
CA ARG A 187 2.89 9.27 -13.65
C ARG A 187 3.32 7.85 -14.02
N LEU A 188 2.42 6.89 -13.86
CA LEU A 188 2.60 5.49 -14.25
C LEU A 188 2.46 5.28 -15.76
N SER A 189 1.99 6.31 -16.47
CA SER A 189 2.06 6.42 -17.92
C SER A 189 3.25 7.31 -18.24
N ASP A 190 4.39 6.70 -18.59
CA ASP A 190 5.35 7.18 -19.58
C ASP A 190 6.44 6.11 -19.67
N GLY A 191 6.42 5.41 -20.81
CA GLY A 191 7.43 4.42 -21.20
C GLY A 191 8.83 5.01 -21.34
#